data_AF-A0A8D1UMC4-F1
#
_entry.id   AF-A0A8D1UMC4-F1
#
_cell.length_a   1.000
_cell.length_b   1.000
_cell.length_c   1.000
_cell.angle_alpha   90.00
_cell.angle_beta   90.00
_cell.angle_gamma   90.00
#
_symmetry.space_group_name_H-M   'P 1'
#
loop_
_entity.id
_entity.type
_entity.pdbx_description
1 polymer ?
#
loop_
_entity_poly.entity_id
_entity_poly.type
_entity_poly.pdbx_seq_one_letter_code
_entity_poly.pdbx_strand_id
1 'polypeptide(L)'
;MEITQTGQQTENQMKKHESNIRDLWDNIKQANLHVIGIPEGVEKDKGMENIFKEIIAGNFPYLKDTEFETQEAKRAPNKLNPNTPTPRNIIIKMAKVSDKERILKAAREKQNFTYKGTPIRLSADFSTETLQARREWQEIFKVLKGKNMQPRIFYPAEYHLK
;
A
#
# COMPACT_ATOMS: atom_id res chain seq x y z
N MET A 1 -35.62 23.86 18.23
CA MET A 1 -35.63 22.65 17.37
C MET A 1 -34.93 22.87 16.03
N GLU A 2 -34.84 24.09 15.50
CA GLU A 2 -34.13 24.38 14.23
C GLU A 2 -32.60 24.32 14.31
N ILE A 3 -32.01 24.74 15.44
CA ILE A 3 -30.54 24.77 15.66
C ILE A 3 -29.92 23.37 15.56
N THR A 4 -30.67 22.33 15.94
CA THR A 4 -30.24 20.92 15.90
C THR A 4 -30.26 20.34 14.48
N GLN A 5 -31.22 20.73 13.64
CA GLN A 5 -31.31 20.25 12.25
C GLN A 5 -30.21 20.85 11.37
N THR A 6 -29.92 22.14 11.53
CA THR A 6 -28.83 22.79 10.78
C THR A 6 -27.46 22.22 11.17
N GLY A 7 -27.24 21.95 12.46
CA GLY A 7 -26.02 21.29 12.95
C GLY A 7 -25.85 19.86 12.43
N GLN A 8 -26.92 19.05 12.40
CA GLN A 8 -26.86 17.71 11.80
C GLN A 8 -26.61 17.76 10.28
N GLN A 9 -27.16 18.75 9.59
CA GLN A 9 -26.98 18.90 8.15
C GLN A 9 -25.53 19.29 7.80
N THR A 10 -24.91 20.19 8.56
CA THR A 10 -23.49 20.54 8.36
C THR A 10 -22.55 19.39 8.70
N GLU A 11 -22.82 18.64 9.77
CA GLU A 11 -22.04 17.46 10.13
C GLU A 11 -22.11 16.38 9.04
N ASN A 12 -23.30 16.12 8.49
CA ASN A 12 -23.48 15.19 7.38
C ASN A 12 -22.75 15.64 6.11
N GLN A 13 -22.74 16.94 5.83
CA GLN A 13 -21.96 17.50 4.72
C GLN A 13 -20.47 17.30 4.96
N MET A 14 -19.95 17.62 6.15
CA MET A 14 -18.51 17.45 6.46
C MET A 14 -18.07 16.00 6.29
N LYS A 15 -18.83 15.04 6.85
CA LYS A 15 -18.56 13.60 6.68
C LYS A 15 -18.54 13.17 5.21
N LYS A 16 -19.45 13.71 4.39
CA LYS A 16 -19.46 13.44 2.94
C LYS A 16 -18.19 13.97 2.25
N HIS A 17 -17.75 15.17 2.59
CA HIS A 17 -16.53 15.75 2.01
C HIS A 17 -15.28 14.96 2.43
N GLU A 18 -15.18 14.55 3.70
CA GLU A 18 -14.09 13.71 4.19
C GLU A 18 -14.02 12.37 3.45
N SER A 19 -15.17 11.69 3.28
CA SER A 19 -15.25 10.45 2.51
C SER A 19 -14.80 10.66 1.06
N ASN A 20 -15.24 11.73 0.41
CA ASN A 20 -14.85 12.04 -0.97
C ASN A 20 -13.34 12.28 -1.08
N ILE A 21 -12.74 13.02 -0.13
CA ILE A 21 -11.30 13.28 -0.10
C ILE A 21 -10.51 11.98 0.06
N ARG A 22 -10.96 11.09 0.96
CA ARG A 22 -10.35 9.77 1.13
C ARG A 22 -10.38 8.97 -0.16
N ASP A 23 -11.55 8.88 -0.81
CA ASP A 23 -11.73 8.06 -2.01
C ASP A 23 -10.90 8.60 -3.19
N LEU A 24 -10.79 9.92 -3.31
CA LEU A 24 -9.88 10.58 -4.27
C LEU A 24 -8.42 10.24 -4.00
N TRP A 25 -7.98 10.32 -2.73
CA TRP A 25 -6.61 9.97 -2.36
C TRP A 25 -6.28 8.52 -2.63
N ASP A 26 -7.18 7.61 -2.27
CA ASP A 26 -7.01 6.19 -2.54
C ASP A 26 -6.97 5.95 -4.05
N ASN A 27 -7.84 6.56 -4.85
CA ASN A 27 -7.81 6.46 -6.31
C ASN A 27 -6.44 6.90 -6.88
N ILE A 28 -5.92 8.06 -6.46
CA ILE A 28 -4.60 8.55 -6.88
C ILE A 28 -3.48 7.54 -6.53
N LYS A 29 -3.60 6.90 -5.36
CA LYS A 29 -2.64 5.92 -4.84
C LYS A 29 -2.93 4.49 -5.32
N GLN A 30 -3.97 4.26 -6.09
CA GLN A 30 -4.44 2.91 -6.42
C GLN A 30 -3.38 2.12 -7.19
N ALA A 31 -2.55 2.78 -7.99
CA ALA A 31 -1.44 2.17 -8.72
C ALA A 31 -0.09 2.17 -7.96
N ASN A 32 -0.05 2.72 -6.75
CA ASN A 32 1.18 2.86 -5.98
C ASN A 32 1.49 1.62 -5.14
N LEU A 33 2.76 1.21 -5.17
CA LEU A 33 3.35 0.15 -4.38
C LEU A 33 4.40 0.75 -3.43
N HIS A 34 4.38 0.32 -2.17
CA HIS A 34 5.43 0.64 -1.19
C HIS A 34 6.42 -0.51 -1.09
N VAL A 35 7.71 -0.18 -1.23
CA VAL A 35 8.84 -1.07 -0.96
C VAL A 35 9.56 -0.58 0.30
N ILE A 36 9.65 -1.45 1.29
CA ILE A 36 10.21 -1.15 2.62
C ILE A 36 11.46 -2.00 2.84
N GLY A 37 12.49 -1.41 3.46
CA GLY A 37 13.71 -2.12 3.86
C GLY A 37 14.86 -2.06 2.85
N ILE A 38 14.73 -1.25 1.78
CA ILE A 38 15.83 -1.05 0.83
C ILE A 38 16.83 -0.03 1.42
N PRO A 39 18.12 -0.37 1.58
CA PRO A 39 19.13 0.54 2.10
C PRO A 39 19.19 1.86 1.32
N GLU A 40 19.49 2.98 1.97
CA GLU A 40 19.63 4.28 1.30
C GLU A 40 20.85 4.30 0.38
N GLY A 41 20.74 4.99 -0.76
CA GLY A 41 21.85 5.25 -1.67
C GLY A 41 22.09 4.19 -2.75
N VAL A 42 21.55 2.98 -2.61
CA VAL A 42 21.65 1.92 -3.64
C VAL A 42 21.01 2.32 -4.97
N GLU A 43 20.09 3.28 -4.92
CA GLU A 43 19.44 3.87 -6.10
C GLU A 43 20.36 4.75 -6.94
N LYS A 44 21.47 5.25 -6.40
CA LYS A 44 22.38 6.15 -7.14
C LYS A 44 23.10 5.42 -8.28
N ASP A 45 23.37 4.13 -8.10
CA ASP A 45 24.15 3.35 -9.05
C ASP A 45 23.29 2.83 -10.22
N LYS A 46 22.06 2.42 -9.94
CA LYS A 46 21.18 1.71 -10.90
C LYS A 46 19.85 2.40 -11.18
N GLY A 47 19.43 3.36 -10.35
CA GLY A 47 18.08 3.90 -10.37
C GLY A 47 17.05 2.98 -9.69
N MET A 48 15.92 3.57 -9.27
CA MET A 48 14.86 2.88 -8.53
C MET A 48 14.14 1.80 -9.35
N GLU A 49 13.92 2.06 -10.63
CA GLU A 49 13.23 1.11 -11.52
C GLU A 49 14.03 -0.18 -11.70
N ASN A 50 15.35 -0.08 -11.81
CA ASN A 50 16.20 -1.26 -11.92
C ASN A 50 16.26 -2.05 -10.62
N ILE A 51 16.25 -1.37 -9.46
CA ILE A 51 16.10 -2.05 -8.16
C ILE A 51 14.80 -2.84 -8.12
N PHE A 52 13.70 -2.24 -8.58
CA PHE A 52 12.41 -2.92 -8.64
C PHE A 52 12.45 -4.16 -9.55
N LYS A 53 13.00 -4.01 -10.76
CA LYS A 53 13.19 -5.15 -11.69
C LYS A 53 14.05 -6.26 -11.08
N GLU A 54 15.12 -5.91 -10.35
CA GLU A 54 15.98 -6.85 -9.64
C GLU A 54 15.21 -7.59 -8.53
N ILE A 55 14.38 -6.88 -7.76
CA ILE A 55 13.51 -7.48 -6.74
C ILE A 55 12.53 -8.46 -7.37
N ILE A 56 11.86 -8.06 -8.46
CA ILE A 56 10.89 -8.92 -9.14
C ILE A 56 11.58 -10.16 -9.72
N ALA A 57 12.67 -10.00 -10.47
CA ALA A 57 13.38 -11.11 -11.08
C ALA A 57 13.96 -12.09 -10.05
N GLY A 58 14.51 -11.58 -8.94
CA GLY A 58 15.09 -12.40 -7.88
C GLY A 58 14.06 -13.13 -7.02
N ASN A 59 12.86 -12.55 -6.85
CA ASN A 59 11.86 -13.11 -5.94
C ASN A 59 10.70 -13.82 -6.64
N PHE A 60 10.34 -13.39 -7.84
CA PHE A 60 9.17 -13.86 -8.60
C PHE A 60 9.60 -14.19 -10.03
N PRO A 61 10.35 -15.29 -10.25
CA PRO A 61 10.90 -15.62 -11.57
C PRO A 61 9.81 -15.80 -12.64
N TYR A 62 8.63 -16.27 -12.26
CA TYR A 62 7.47 -16.40 -13.16
C TYR A 62 6.83 -15.05 -13.58
N LEU A 63 7.19 -13.95 -12.91
CA LEU A 63 6.80 -12.59 -13.30
C LEU A 63 7.89 -11.88 -14.11
N LYS A 64 9.07 -12.49 -14.26
CA LYS A 64 10.22 -11.86 -14.94
C LYS A 64 9.94 -11.58 -16.42
N ASP A 65 9.19 -12.47 -17.07
CA ASP A 65 8.84 -12.34 -18.49
C ASP A 65 7.69 -11.35 -18.73
N THR A 66 7.09 -10.82 -17.66
CA THR A 66 6.11 -9.74 -17.75
C THR A 66 6.85 -8.41 -17.71
N GLU A 67 6.81 -7.66 -18.81
CA GLU A 67 7.30 -6.29 -18.84
C GLU A 67 6.36 -5.39 -18.01
N PHE A 68 6.79 -5.09 -16.79
CA PHE A 68 6.10 -4.12 -15.95
C PHE A 68 6.52 -2.70 -16.30
N GLU A 69 5.55 -1.88 -16.69
CA GLU A 69 5.75 -0.46 -16.92
C GLU A 69 5.58 0.32 -15.61
N THR A 70 6.63 1.06 -15.23
CA THR A 70 6.62 2.00 -14.09
C THR A 70 6.49 3.43 -14.60
N GLN A 71 5.59 4.21 -13.99
CA GLN A 71 5.43 5.64 -14.30
C GLN A 71 6.37 6.51 -13.48
N GLU A 72 6.58 6.14 -12.22
CA GLU A 72 7.42 6.90 -11.29
C GLU A 72 7.95 5.96 -10.22
N ALA A 73 9.19 6.17 -9.79
CA ALA A 73 9.76 5.49 -8.63
C ALA A 73 10.61 6.47 -7.82
N LYS A 74 10.25 6.68 -6.54
CA LYS A 74 10.91 7.66 -5.67
C LYS A 74 10.95 7.23 -4.21
N ARG A 75 11.90 7.78 -3.44
CA ARG A 75 11.86 7.70 -1.96
C ARG A 75 10.77 8.61 -1.42
N ALA A 76 10.09 8.17 -0.37
CA ALA A 76 9.19 8.99 0.43
C ALA A 76 9.54 8.86 1.92
N PRO A 77 9.68 9.99 2.65
CA PRO A 77 9.61 11.37 2.18
C PRO A 77 10.84 11.82 1.36
N ASN A 78 10.70 12.87 0.54
CA ASN A 78 11.77 13.34 -0.34
C ASN A 78 13.04 13.77 0.42
N LYS A 79 12.88 14.36 1.61
CA LYS A 79 14.00 14.77 2.46
C LYS A 79 14.40 13.62 3.39
N LEU A 80 15.71 13.35 3.45
CA LEU A 80 16.27 12.42 4.43
C LEU A 80 16.25 13.06 5.82
N ASN A 81 15.78 12.33 6.82
CA ASN A 81 15.90 12.71 8.22
C ASN A 81 17.03 11.88 8.86
N PRO A 82 18.18 12.49 9.21
CA PRO A 82 19.31 11.77 9.80
C PRO A 82 18.99 11.07 11.12
N ASN A 83 17.95 11.52 11.84
CA ASN A 83 17.54 10.93 13.12
C ASN A 83 16.68 9.66 12.96
N THR A 84 16.31 9.31 11.72
CA THR A 84 15.49 8.12 11.46
C THR A 84 16.42 6.93 11.12
N PRO A 85 16.50 5.90 11.97
CA PRO A 85 17.42 4.78 11.74
C PRO A 85 16.95 3.84 10.61
N THR A 86 15.67 3.88 10.26
CA THR A 86 15.10 3.07 9.19
C THR A 86 15.26 3.77 7.83
N PRO A 87 15.62 3.03 6.75
CA PRO A 87 15.60 3.57 5.40
C PRO A 87 14.22 4.07 5.00
N ARG A 88 14.15 5.11 4.16
CA ARG A 88 12.89 5.63 3.63
C ARG A 88 12.25 4.61 2.71
N ASN A 89 10.92 4.59 2.69
CA ASN A 89 10.18 3.73 1.79
C ASN A 89 10.37 4.21 0.35
N ILE A 90 10.34 3.28 -0.60
CA ILE A 90 10.25 3.60 -2.02
C ILE A 90 8.79 3.46 -2.43
N ILE A 91 8.26 4.49 -3.08
CA ILE A 91 6.96 4.46 -3.75
C ILE A 91 7.21 4.23 -5.22
N ILE A 92 6.59 3.18 -5.77
CA ILE A 92 6.61 2.85 -7.19
C ILE A 92 5.19 2.97 -7.71
N LYS A 93 4.99 3.86 -8.67
CA LYS A 93 3.71 4.02 -9.37
C LYS A 93 3.73 3.14 -10.62
N MET A 94 2.86 2.13 -10.63
CA MET A 94 2.69 1.25 -11.79
C MET A 94 1.86 1.95 -12.87
N ALA A 95 2.11 1.63 -14.13
CA ALA A 95 1.24 2.09 -15.22
C ALA A 95 -0.16 1.47 -15.17
N LYS A 96 -0.24 0.21 -14.69
CA LYS A 96 -1.49 -0.56 -14.61
C LYS A 96 -1.73 -1.05 -13.18
N VAL A 97 -2.96 -0.86 -12.69
CA VAL A 97 -3.38 -1.34 -11.36
C VAL A 97 -3.37 -2.87 -11.30
N SER A 98 -3.71 -3.55 -12.40
CA SER A 98 -3.67 -5.01 -12.51
C SER A 98 -2.28 -5.58 -12.23
N ASP A 99 -1.22 -4.92 -12.70
CA ASP A 99 0.16 -5.36 -12.48
C ASP A 99 0.55 -5.23 -11.01
N LYS A 100 0.18 -4.09 -10.38
CA LYS A 100 0.35 -3.90 -8.93
C LYS A 100 -0.31 -5.02 -8.14
N GLU A 101 -1.55 -5.38 -8.48
CA GLU A 101 -2.31 -6.42 -7.80
C GLU A 101 -1.68 -7.80 -7.96
N ARG A 102 -1.18 -8.13 -9.16
CA ARG A 102 -0.45 -9.38 -9.43
C ARG A 102 0.82 -9.48 -8.58
N ILE A 103 1.60 -8.40 -8.49
CA ILE A 103 2.82 -8.35 -7.68
C ILE A 103 2.50 -8.48 -6.18
N LEU A 104 1.47 -7.78 -5.68
CA LEU A 104 1.06 -7.89 -4.28
C LEU A 104 0.51 -9.27 -3.93
N LYS A 105 -0.18 -9.92 -4.86
CA LYS A 105 -0.65 -11.31 -4.70
C LYS A 105 0.55 -12.26 -4.59
N ALA A 106 1.49 -12.15 -5.52
CA ALA A 106 2.74 -12.93 -5.51
C ALA A 106 3.53 -12.74 -4.20
N ALA A 107 3.64 -11.50 -3.72
CA ALA A 107 4.26 -11.20 -2.44
C ALA A 107 3.54 -11.91 -1.29
N ARG A 108 2.20 -11.81 -1.19
CA ARG A 108 1.44 -12.48 -0.12
C ARG A 108 1.61 -14.00 -0.10
N GLU A 109 1.72 -14.63 -1.27
CA GLU A 109 1.91 -16.07 -1.40
C GLU A 109 3.31 -16.51 -0.96
N LYS A 110 4.35 -15.74 -1.31
CA LYS A 110 5.74 -16.06 -0.94
C LYS A 110 6.06 -15.80 0.53
N GLN A 111 5.39 -14.81 1.15
CA GLN A 111 5.58 -14.31 2.52
C GLN A 111 6.97 -13.73 2.87
N ASN A 112 8.06 -14.31 2.35
CA ASN A 112 9.44 -13.87 2.56
C ASN A 112 10.08 -13.43 1.24
N PHE A 113 10.50 -12.17 1.17
CA PHE A 113 11.17 -11.56 0.02
C PHE A 113 12.41 -10.83 0.48
N THR A 114 13.47 -10.90 -0.33
CA THR A 114 14.76 -10.32 0.02
C THR A 114 15.33 -9.50 -1.14
N TYR A 115 16.09 -8.46 -0.82
CA TYR A 115 16.94 -7.73 -1.74
C TYR A 115 18.39 -7.86 -1.25
N LYS A 116 19.25 -8.52 -2.04
CA LYS A 116 20.67 -8.75 -1.69
C LYS A 116 20.87 -9.30 -0.26
N GLY A 117 20.06 -10.30 0.12
CA GLY A 117 20.08 -10.90 1.46
C GLY A 117 19.38 -10.11 2.56
N THR A 118 18.96 -8.86 2.31
CA THR A 118 18.18 -8.06 3.26
C THR A 118 16.68 -8.36 3.10
N PRO A 119 15.95 -8.70 4.18
CA PRO A 119 14.50 -8.83 4.13
C PRO A 119 13.83 -7.51 3.74
N ILE A 120 12.89 -7.56 2.81
CA ILE A 120 12.13 -6.40 2.35
C ILE A 120 10.64 -6.62 2.58
N ARG A 121 9.82 -5.59 2.35
CA ARG A 121 8.36 -5.73 2.34
C ARG A 121 7.72 -4.96 1.21
N LEU A 122 6.76 -5.60 0.54
CA LEU A 122 5.89 -4.97 -0.45
C LEU A 122 4.49 -4.77 0.15
N SER A 123 3.95 -3.56 0.03
CA SER A 123 2.59 -3.23 0.48
C SER A 123 1.90 -2.28 -0.48
N ALA A 124 0.57 -2.27 -0.46
CA ALA A 124 -0.20 -1.24 -1.16
C ALA A 124 -0.08 0.11 -0.45
N ASP A 125 -0.10 1.19 -1.22
CA ASP A 125 -0.24 2.55 -0.71
C ASP A 125 -1.72 2.87 -0.49
N PHE A 126 -2.04 3.50 0.65
CA PHE A 126 -3.40 3.85 1.04
C PHE A 126 -3.40 5.25 1.69
N SER A 127 -4.57 5.87 1.74
CA SER A 127 -4.84 7.04 2.58
C SER A 127 -4.67 6.71 4.08
N THR A 128 -4.43 7.72 4.89
CA THR A 128 -4.28 7.57 6.35
C THR A 128 -5.54 7.00 6.98
N GLU A 129 -6.70 7.45 6.51
CA GLU A 129 -8.02 7.05 6.95
C GLU A 129 -8.29 5.58 6.59
N THR A 130 -7.94 5.17 5.36
CA THR A 130 -8.08 3.76 4.94
C THR A 130 -7.11 2.84 5.67
N LEU A 131 -5.88 3.29 5.96
CA LEU A 131 -4.95 2.55 6.81
C LEU A 131 -5.49 2.38 8.23
N GLN A 132 -6.09 3.43 8.80
CA GLN A 132 -6.69 3.37 10.12
C GLN A 132 -7.86 2.39 10.16
N ALA A 133 -8.82 2.53 9.23
CA ALA A 133 -9.95 1.61 9.12
C ALA A 133 -9.43 0.16 9.04
N ARG A 134 -8.47 -0.12 8.15
CA ARG A 134 -7.87 -1.47 8.03
C ARG A 134 -7.28 -2.00 9.33
N ARG A 135 -6.68 -1.15 10.19
CA ARG A 135 -6.14 -1.57 11.50
C ARG A 135 -7.26 -1.95 12.47
N GLU A 136 -8.31 -1.16 12.53
CA GLU A 136 -9.48 -1.46 13.38
C GLU A 136 -10.09 -2.83 13.01
N TRP A 137 -10.15 -3.13 11.72
CA TRP A 137 -10.61 -4.42 11.23
C TRP A 137 -9.63 -5.58 11.45
N GLN A 138 -8.33 -5.33 11.57
CA GLN A 138 -7.36 -6.39 11.87
C GLN A 138 -7.64 -7.06 13.22
N GLU A 139 -8.04 -6.29 14.23
CA GLU A 139 -8.43 -6.85 15.54
C GLU A 139 -9.68 -7.71 15.44
N ILE A 140 -10.69 -7.26 14.68
CA ILE A 140 -11.90 -8.04 14.40
C ILE A 140 -11.55 -9.34 13.66
N PHE A 141 -10.68 -9.26 12.65
CA PHE A 141 -10.24 -10.40 11.85
C PHE A 141 -9.52 -11.45 12.69
N LYS A 142 -8.74 -11.02 13.70
CA LYS A 142 -8.06 -11.92 14.63
C LYS A 142 -9.07 -12.76 15.42
N VAL A 143 -10.15 -12.14 15.89
CA VAL A 143 -11.25 -12.83 16.59
C VAL A 143 -12.00 -13.76 15.65
N LEU A 144 -12.34 -13.32 14.43
CA LEU A 144 -13.10 -14.11 13.46
C LEU A 144 -12.34 -15.35 12.99
N LYS A 145 -11.02 -15.25 12.78
CA LYS A 145 -10.17 -16.40 12.45
C LYS A 145 -10.15 -17.45 13.56
N GLY A 146 -10.21 -17.03 14.83
CA GLY A 146 -10.35 -17.94 15.98
C GLY A 146 -11.66 -18.72 15.99
N LYS A 147 -12.67 -18.27 15.22
CA LYS A 147 -13.96 -18.95 15.04
C LYS A 147 -14.07 -19.70 13.70
N ASN A 148 -12.93 -20.01 13.07
CA ASN A 148 -12.84 -20.69 11.77
C ASN A 148 -13.52 -19.96 10.58
N MET A 149 -13.80 -18.66 10.71
CA MET A 149 -14.26 -17.85 9.59
C MET A 149 -13.09 -17.42 8.71
N GLN A 150 -13.33 -17.23 7.40
CA GLN A 150 -12.32 -16.79 6.43
C GLN A 150 -12.58 -15.36 5.94
N PRO A 151 -12.36 -14.33 6.79
CA PRO A 151 -12.67 -12.96 6.42
C PRO A 151 -11.67 -12.44 5.37
N ARG A 152 -12.16 -11.70 4.36
CA ARG A 152 -11.34 -11.08 3.31
C ARG A 152 -11.53 -9.56 3.30
N ILE A 153 -10.41 -8.84 3.13
CA ILE A 153 -10.39 -7.37 2.97
C ILE A 153 -10.17 -7.04 1.50
N PHE A 154 -11.10 -6.32 0.91
CA PHE A 154 -11.03 -5.77 -0.44
C PHE A 154 -10.59 -4.29 -0.42
N TYR A 155 -10.26 -3.78 -1.59
CA TYR A 155 -9.92 -2.38 -1.77
C TYR A 155 -11.19 -1.51 -1.71
N PRO A 156 -11.14 -0.29 -1.13
CA PRO A 156 -10.05 0.27 -0.33
C PRO A 156 -10.07 -0.25 1.12
N ALA A 157 -11.25 -0.49 1.70
CA ALA A 157 -11.44 -1.11 3.02
C ALA A 157 -12.83 -1.77 3.10
N GLU A 158 -13.17 -2.61 2.13
CA GLU A 158 -14.43 -3.36 2.11
C GLU A 158 -14.22 -4.76 2.69
N TYR A 159 -15.23 -5.31 3.38
CA TYR A 159 -15.12 -6.57 4.11
C TYR A 159 -16.21 -7.53 3.70
N HIS A 160 -15.82 -8.75 3.38
CA HIS A 160 -16.75 -9.84 3.08
C HIS A 160 -16.45 -11.01 4.00
N LEU A 161 -17.49 -11.54 4.64
CA LEU A 161 -17.47 -12.79 5.40
C LEU A 161 -18.00 -13.90 4.48
N LYS A 162 -17.33 -15.05 4.52
CA LYS A 162 -17.82 -16.30 3.91
C LYS A 162 -18.30 -17.21 5.02
#